data_AF-A0A380BX18-F1
#
_entry.id   AF-A0A380BX18-F1
#
_cell.length_a   1.000
_cell.length_b   1.000
_cell.length_c   1.000
_cell.angle_alpha   90.00
_cell.angle_beta   90.00
_cell.angle_gamma   90.00
#
_symmetry.space_group_name_H-M   'P 1'
#
loop_
_entity.id
_entity.type
_entity.pdbx_description
1 polymer ?
#
loop_
_entity_poly.entity_id
_entity_poly.type
_entity_poly.pdbx_seq_one_letter_code
_entity_poly.pdbx_strand_id
1 'polypeptide(L)'
;MQLRINQEKTLDLIILSIRCLLAFIFLSYGIGKLSGGQFGNLTTEELATPIKDLSLFKTGWYLFDHQPFKYFIGISQIIAALLLLYKRTVIIGALMLIPIIVNILIIDLTIMPYNFKIAFTFRLTFYLLFIVSLLYYYREDIMPLLKKLMNIHTIKYKHSKLSYLLIPVFMVLLECLNSVFRMIYLIASSPQHTWEMLKDLF
;
A
#
# COMPACT_ATOMS: atom_id res chain seq x y z
N MET A 1 23.29 -1.16 37.84
CA MET A 1 22.21 -0.17 37.57
C MET A 1 22.61 0.84 36.48
N GLN A 2 23.75 1.54 36.58
CA GLN A 2 24.23 2.49 35.56
C GLN A 2 24.45 1.88 34.15
N LEU A 3 25.01 0.67 34.06
CA LEU A 3 25.20 -0.03 32.78
C LEU A 3 23.87 -0.26 32.02
N ARG A 4 22.81 -0.62 32.75
CA ARG A 4 21.46 -0.88 32.19
C ARG A 4 20.80 0.40 31.68
N ILE A 5 20.95 1.50 32.43
CA ILE A 5 20.44 2.83 32.02
C ILE A 5 21.14 3.32 30.74
N ASN A 6 22.43 3.01 30.55
CA ASN A 6 23.16 3.40 29.34
C ASN A 6 22.72 2.60 28.10
N GLN A 7 22.36 1.33 28.29
CA GLN A 7 21.85 0.48 27.21
C GLN A 7 20.47 0.94 26.71
N GLU A 8 19.55 1.28 27.62
CA GLU A 8 18.21 1.76 27.24
C GLU A 8 18.29 3.08 26.44
N LYS A 9 19.12 4.04 26.88
CA LYS A 9 19.37 5.28 26.13
C LYS A 9 19.94 5.03 24.73
N THR A 10 20.84 4.06 24.61
CA THR A 10 21.45 3.71 23.32
C THR A 10 20.41 3.09 22.38
N LEU A 11 19.57 2.19 22.89
CA LEU A 11 18.47 1.60 22.12
C LEU A 11 17.47 2.65 21.64
N ASP A 12 17.09 3.59 22.51
CA ASP A 12 16.21 4.70 22.15
C ASP A 12 16.79 5.55 21.02
N LEU A 13 18.09 5.83 21.06
CA LEU A 13 18.79 6.56 20.02
C LEU A 13 18.84 5.78 18.69
N ILE A 14 19.06 4.47 18.74
CA ILE A 14 19.03 3.58 17.56
C ILE A 14 17.64 3.60 16.91
N ILE A 15 16.58 3.46 17.71
CA ILE A 15 15.20 3.49 17.22
C ILE A 15 14.84 4.85 16.64
N LEU A 16 15.27 5.94 17.28
CA LEU A 16 15.08 7.29 16.73
C LEU A 16 15.81 7.45 15.39
N SER A 17 17.03 6.91 15.28
CA SER A 17 17.81 6.94 14.03
C SER A 17 17.12 6.15 12.91
N ILE A 18 16.61 4.95 13.22
CA ILE A 18 15.81 4.15 12.28
C ILE A 18 14.59 4.93 11.79
N ARG A 19 13.85 5.56 12.71
CA ARG A 19 12.67 6.37 12.38
C ARG A 19 13.01 7.51 11.43
N CYS A 20 14.04 8.28 11.76
CA CYS A 20 14.49 9.40 10.93
C CYS A 20 15.00 8.93 9.56
N LEU A 21 15.76 7.84 9.50
CA LEU A 21 16.26 7.26 8.26
C LEU A 21 15.10 6.83 7.35
N LEU A 22 14.17 6.01 7.86
CA LEU A 22 13.02 5.54 7.08
C LEU A 22 12.17 6.73 6.63
N ALA A 23 11.84 7.66 7.53
CA ALA A 23 11.07 8.84 7.18
C ALA A 23 11.75 9.66 6.06
N PHE A 24 13.04 9.95 6.19
CA PHE A 24 13.79 10.70 5.18
C PHE A 24 13.77 10.01 3.81
N ILE A 25 14.07 8.71 3.78
CA ILE A 25 14.06 7.93 2.55
C ILE A 25 12.67 7.92 1.92
N PHE A 26 11.64 7.48 2.64
CA PHE A 26 10.31 7.36 2.04
C PHE A 26 9.67 8.70 1.69
N LEU A 27 10.00 9.78 2.41
CA LEU A 27 9.61 11.13 2.03
C LEU A 27 10.30 11.57 0.73
N SER A 28 11.62 11.37 0.61
CA SER A 28 12.38 11.72 -0.59
C SER A 28 11.90 10.94 -1.83
N TYR A 29 11.72 9.63 -1.70
CA TYR A 29 11.22 8.77 -2.78
C TYR A 29 9.77 9.12 -3.16
N GLY A 30 8.90 9.37 -2.17
CA GLY A 30 7.52 9.76 -2.41
C GLY A 30 7.42 11.08 -3.16
N ILE A 31 8.17 12.11 -2.74
CA ILE A 31 8.25 13.39 -3.44
C ILE A 31 8.82 13.20 -4.85
N GLY A 32 9.90 12.43 -5.00
CA GLY A 32 10.53 12.16 -6.29
C GLY A 32 9.59 11.53 -7.32
N LYS A 33 8.63 10.70 -6.87
CA LYS A 33 7.59 10.13 -7.75
C LYS A 33 6.56 11.16 -8.19
N LEU A 34 6.24 12.14 -7.34
CA LEU A 34 5.28 13.19 -7.68
C LEU A 34 5.90 14.29 -8.56
N SER A 35 7.22 14.50 -8.48
CA SER A 35 7.94 15.52 -9.23
C SER A 35 8.52 15.04 -10.57
N GLY A 36 8.17 13.84 -11.05
CA GLY A 36 8.64 13.30 -12.34
C GLY A 36 10.06 12.70 -12.32
N GLY A 37 10.61 12.39 -11.15
CA GLY A 37 12.00 11.92 -11.00
C GLY A 37 12.21 10.40 -11.04
N GLN A 38 11.16 9.57 -11.01
CA GLN A 38 11.31 8.10 -10.86
C GLN A 38 10.43 7.21 -11.74
N PHE A 39 9.34 7.69 -12.32
CA PHE A 39 8.53 6.91 -13.26
C PHE A 39 8.50 7.59 -14.63
N GLY A 40 8.28 6.81 -15.68
CA GLY A 40 8.27 7.30 -17.06
C GLY A 40 9.67 7.62 -17.61
N ASN A 41 9.80 8.81 -18.22
CA ASN A 41 11.01 9.31 -18.87
C ASN A 41 11.54 8.39 -19.99
N LEU A 42 10.63 7.96 -20.87
CA LEU A 42 11.02 7.33 -22.13
C LEU A 42 11.57 8.38 -23.10
N THR A 43 12.66 8.05 -23.79
CA THR A 43 13.15 8.87 -24.90
C THR A 43 12.21 8.77 -26.11
N THR A 44 12.33 9.70 -27.07
CA THR A 44 11.57 9.63 -28.32
C THR A 44 11.80 8.32 -29.08
N GLU A 45 13.03 7.79 -29.04
CA GLU A 45 13.39 6.50 -29.64
C GLU A 45 12.70 5.33 -28.91
N GLU A 46 12.68 5.35 -27.57
CA GLU A 46 12.01 4.33 -26.76
C GLU A 46 10.49 4.34 -27.00
N LEU A 47 9.89 5.52 -27.21
CA LEU A 47 8.47 5.65 -27.56
C LEU A 47 8.14 5.12 -28.96
N ALA A 48 9.10 5.17 -29.89
CA ALA A 48 8.94 4.62 -31.24
C ALA A 48 9.25 3.11 -31.32
N THR A 49 9.78 2.53 -30.25
CA THR A 49 10.16 1.11 -30.19
C THR A 49 8.93 0.24 -29.93
N PRO A 50 8.69 -0.84 -30.70
CA PRO A 50 7.61 -1.78 -30.40
C PRO A 50 7.75 -2.36 -28.98
N ILE A 51 6.63 -2.49 -28.26
CA ILE A 51 6.63 -2.94 -26.84
C ILE A 51 7.39 -4.26 -26.63
N LYS A 52 7.31 -5.19 -27.58
CA LYS A 52 8.00 -6.49 -27.53
C LYS A 52 9.53 -6.38 -27.51
N ASP A 53 10.06 -5.28 -28.05
CA ASP A 53 11.49 -5.02 -28.19
C ASP A 53 11.98 -4.05 -27.09
N LEU A 54 11.06 -3.43 -26.35
CA LEU A 54 11.36 -2.56 -25.21
C LEU A 54 11.66 -3.40 -23.96
N SER A 55 12.65 -2.98 -23.17
CA SER A 55 12.96 -3.68 -21.91
C SER A 55 11.77 -3.67 -20.94
N LEU A 56 11.59 -4.76 -20.20
CA LEU A 56 10.52 -4.87 -19.20
C LEU A 56 10.59 -3.73 -18.15
N PHE A 57 11.80 -3.29 -17.82
CA PHE A 57 12.04 -2.13 -16.96
C PHE A 57 11.36 -0.87 -17.48
N LYS A 58 11.61 -0.52 -18.75
CA LYS A 58 11.08 0.68 -19.41
C LYS A 58 9.56 0.59 -19.59
N THR A 59 9.06 -0.56 -20.01
CA THR A 59 7.61 -0.82 -20.12
C THR A 59 6.90 -0.67 -18.77
N GLY A 60 7.47 -1.26 -17.71
CA GLY A 60 6.93 -1.15 -16.36
C GLY A 60 6.97 0.28 -15.83
N TRP A 61 8.09 0.99 -15.99
CA TRP A 61 8.22 2.38 -15.54
C TRP A 61 7.29 3.33 -16.27
N TYR A 62 7.03 3.10 -17.56
CA TYR A 62 6.01 3.83 -18.29
C TYR A 62 4.62 3.58 -17.71
N LEU A 63 4.24 2.31 -17.49
CA LEU A 63 2.95 1.95 -16.89
C LEU A 63 2.75 2.59 -15.50
N PHE A 64 3.77 2.54 -14.64
CA PHE A 64 3.69 3.10 -13.29
C PHE A 64 3.66 4.63 -13.24
N ASP A 65 3.96 5.30 -14.36
CA ASP A 65 3.84 6.76 -14.44
C ASP A 65 2.39 7.24 -14.58
N HIS A 66 1.48 6.35 -14.98
CA HIS A 66 0.06 6.67 -15.13
C HIS A 66 -0.70 6.77 -13.80
N GLN A 67 -1.75 7.58 -13.80
CA GLN A 67 -2.66 7.72 -12.67
C GLN A 67 -3.73 6.62 -12.68
N PRO A 68 -4.23 6.20 -11.50
CA PRO A 68 -3.98 6.76 -10.16
C PRO A 68 -2.75 6.18 -9.44
N PHE A 69 -2.04 5.23 -10.04
CA PHE A 69 -1.00 4.46 -9.35
C PHE A 69 0.15 5.34 -8.85
N LYS A 70 0.68 6.22 -9.70
CA LYS A 70 1.77 7.14 -9.34
C LYS A 70 1.48 7.96 -8.10
N TYR A 71 0.30 8.61 -8.05
CA TYR A 71 -0.10 9.40 -6.89
C TYR A 71 -0.40 8.55 -5.68
N PHE A 72 -1.08 7.42 -5.85
CA PHE A 72 -1.38 6.53 -4.74
C PHE A 72 -0.11 6.10 -4.02
N ILE A 73 0.91 5.62 -4.74
CA ILE A 73 2.13 5.13 -4.10
C ILE A 73 2.99 6.28 -3.55
N GLY A 74 3.10 7.40 -4.26
CA GLY A 74 3.89 8.56 -3.82
C GLY A 74 3.30 9.21 -2.57
N ILE A 75 2.00 9.49 -2.57
CA ILE A 75 1.29 10.08 -1.42
C ILE A 75 1.31 9.12 -0.23
N SER A 76 1.10 7.81 -0.45
CA SER A 76 1.17 6.82 0.64
C SER A 76 2.55 6.78 1.29
N GLN A 77 3.64 6.87 0.51
CA GLN A 77 5.01 6.95 1.05
C GLN A 77 5.22 8.21 1.90
N ILE A 78 4.73 9.36 1.43
CA ILE A 78 4.84 10.65 2.15
C ILE A 78 4.06 10.59 3.46
N ILE A 79 2.80 10.15 3.43
CA ILE A 79 1.97 10.04 4.63
C ILE A 79 2.64 9.12 5.65
N ALA A 80 3.06 7.92 5.23
CA ALA A 80 3.68 6.97 6.14
C ALA A 80 4.99 7.49 6.75
N ALA A 81 5.80 8.20 5.95
CA ALA A 81 7.03 8.85 6.42
C ALA A 81 6.75 9.95 7.47
N LEU A 82 5.76 10.81 7.24
CA LEU A 82 5.38 11.85 8.19
C LEU A 82 4.85 11.25 9.51
N LEU A 83 4.09 10.16 9.44
CA LEU A 83 3.59 9.45 10.62
C LEU A 83 4.72 8.85 11.47
N LEU A 84 5.85 8.42 10.87
CA LEU A 84 7.02 7.94 11.60
C LEU A 84 7.74 9.02 12.42
N LEU A 85 7.70 10.28 11.97
CA LEU A 85 8.35 11.40 12.66
C LEU A 85 7.62 11.77 13.94
N TYR A 86 6.29 11.66 13.96
CA TYR A 86 5.49 12.02 15.13
C TYR A 86 5.36 10.85 16.12
N LYS A 87 5.71 11.10 17.39
CA LYS A 87 5.83 10.07 18.44
C LYS A 87 4.56 9.24 18.65
N ARG A 88 3.37 9.83 18.46
CA ARG A 88 2.09 9.14 18.71
C ARG A 88 1.60 8.30 17.53
N THR A 89 2.16 8.49 16.34
CA THR A 89 1.70 7.84 15.11
C THR A 89 2.71 6.85 14.52
N VAL A 90 3.84 6.61 15.23
CA VAL A 90 4.95 5.79 14.72
C VAL A 90 4.48 4.39 14.33
N ILE A 91 3.67 3.74 15.18
CA ILE A 91 3.15 2.39 14.92
C ILE A 91 2.31 2.37 13.63
N ILE A 92 1.45 3.38 13.43
CA ILE A 92 0.60 3.50 12.24
C ILE A 92 1.47 3.68 10.99
N GLY A 93 2.45 4.59 11.04
CA GLY A 93 3.39 4.82 9.93
C GLY A 93 4.19 3.56 9.58
N ALA A 94 4.66 2.83 10.59
CA ALA A 94 5.40 1.58 10.42
C ALA A 94 4.55 0.48 9.77
N LEU A 95 3.32 0.28 10.25
CA LEU A 95 2.38 -0.70 9.67
C LEU A 95 1.99 -0.33 8.24
N MET A 96 1.82 0.97 7.95
CA MET A 96 1.51 1.46 6.60
C MET A 96 2.68 1.27 5.62
N LEU A 97 3.94 1.40 6.08
CA LEU A 97 5.11 1.17 5.24
C LEU A 97 5.29 -0.28 4.81
N ILE A 98 4.84 -1.27 5.60
CA ILE A 98 5.01 -2.70 5.25
C ILE A 98 4.42 -3.03 3.87
N PRO A 99 3.12 -2.84 3.60
CA PRO A 99 2.54 -3.16 2.30
C PRO A 99 3.12 -2.27 1.18
N ILE A 100 3.49 -1.02 1.46
CA ILE A 100 4.12 -0.13 0.48
C ILE A 100 5.48 -0.70 0.04
N ILE A 101 6.34 -1.06 1.00
CA ILE A 101 7.68 -1.59 0.72
C ILE A 101 7.58 -2.94 0.02
N VAL A 102 6.69 -3.83 0.48
CA VAL A 102 6.46 -5.12 -0.17
C VAL A 102 6.00 -4.93 -1.60
N ASN A 103 5.07 -4.02 -1.87
CA ASN A 103 4.62 -3.74 -3.23
C ASN A 103 5.76 -3.25 -4.13
N ILE A 104 6.57 -2.29 -3.65
CA ILE A 104 7.74 -1.79 -4.39
C ILE A 104 8.77 -2.91 -4.62
N LEU A 105 9.03 -3.74 -3.60
CA LEU A 105 9.96 -4.85 -3.70
C LEU A 105 9.54 -5.86 -4.77
N ILE A 106 8.25 -6.25 -4.80
CA ILE A 106 7.74 -7.16 -5.82
C ILE A 106 7.85 -6.54 -7.22
N ILE A 107 7.55 -5.25 -7.36
CA ILE A 107 7.73 -4.52 -8.63
C ILE A 107 9.21 -4.57 -9.05
N ASP A 108 10.13 -4.18 -8.18
CA ASP A 108 11.56 -4.15 -8.47
C ASP A 108 12.08 -5.55 -8.85
N LEU A 109 11.69 -6.59 -8.11
CA LEU A 109 12.03 -7.99 -8.44
C LEU A 109 11.51 -8.42 -9.81
N THR A 110 10.39 -7.87 -10.25
CA THR A 110 9.77 -8.20 -11.54
C THR A 110 10.49 -7.49 -12.67
N ILE A 111 10.68 -6.17 -12.58
CA ILE A 111 11.03 -5.34 -13.75
C ILE A 111 12.47 -4.82 -13.77
N MET A 112 13.21 -4.82 -12.65
CA MET A 112 14.56 -4.23 -12.63
C MET A 112 15.61 -5.10 -13.33
N PRO A 113 16.62 -4.46 -13.98
CA PRO A 113 17.85 -5.14 -14.40
C PRO A 113 18.59 -5.78 -13.23
N TYR A 114 19.32 -6.87 -13.46
CA TYR A 114 19.93 -7.71 -12.41
C TYR A 114 20.74 -6.93 -11.36
N ASN A 115 21.64 -6.05 -11.81
CA ASN A 115 22.52 -5.29 -10.90
C ASN A 115 21.72 -4.37 -9.96
N PHE A 116 20.71 -3.66 -10.49
CA PHE A 116 19.84 -2.82 -9.66
C PHE A 116 18.92 -3.66 -8.79
N LYS A 117 18.37 -4.75 -9.33
CA LYS A 117 17.48 -5.67 -8.61
C LYS A 117 18.09 -6.15 -7.30
N ILE A 118 19.34 -6.59 -7.32
CA ILE A 118 20.04 -7.07 -6.10
C ILE A 118 20.15 -5.94 -5.07
N ALA A 119 20.70 -4.79 -5.47
CA ALA A 119 20.92 -3.67 -4.55
C ALA A 119 19.61 -3.19 -3.90
N PHE A 120 18.55 -3.02 -4.70
CA PHE A 120 17.23 -2.61 -4.20
C PHE A 120 16.58 -3.68 -3.32
N THR A 121 16.71 -4.95 -3.68
CA THR A 121 16.17 -6.07 -2.89
C THR A 121 16.76 -6.08 -1.48
N PHE A 122 18.09 -6.00 -1.35
CA PHE A 122 18.73 -5.94 -0.04
C PHE A 122 18.29 -4.70 0.73
N ARG A 123 18.33 -3.53 0.10
CA ARG A 123 17.95 -2.27 0.74
C ARG A 123 16.53 -2.30 1.31
N LEU A 124 15.54 -2.70 0.51
CA LEU A 124 14.14 -2.77 0.93
C LEU A 124 13.91 -3.86 1.98
N THR A 125 14.63 -4.99 1.89
CA THR A 125 14.59 -6.05 2.91
C THR A 125 15.10 -5.54 4.25
N PHE A 126 16.22 -4.81 4.29
CA PHE A 126 16.72 -4.19 5.52
C PHE A 126 15.74 -3.15 6.09
N TYR A 127 15.05 -2.40 5.23
CA TYR A 127 14.00 -1.48 5.70
C TYR A 127 12.82 -2.22 6.34
N LEU A 128 12.41 -3.38 5.82
CA LEU A 128 11.43 -4.23 6.48
C LEU A 128 11.95 -4.73 7.84
N LEU A 129 13.21 -5.16 7.93
CA LEU A 129 13.82 -5.57 9.21
C LEU A 129 13.89 -4.43 10.23
N PHE A 130 14.13 -3.20 9.78
CA PHE A 130 14.08 -2.02 10.64
C PHE A 130 12.68 -1.73 11.14
N ILE A 131 11.66 -1.90 10.29
CA ILE A 131 10.25 -1.79 10.71
C ILE A 131 9.90 -2.87 11.73
N VAL A 132 10.32 -4.12 11.51
CA VAL A 132 10.11 -5.21 12.48
C VAL A 132 10.79 -4.90 13.82
N SER A 133 12.03 -4.43 13.79
CA SER A 133 12.76 -4.00 14.99
C SER A 133 12.04 -2.87 15.72
N LEU A 134 11.50 -1.90 14.97
CA LEU A 134 10.74 -0.79 15.53
C LEU A 134 9.44 -1.27 16.19
N LEU A 135 8.68 -2.15 15.53
CA LEU A 135 7.45 -2.71 16.10
C LEU A 135 7.74 -3.57 17.32
N TYR A 136 8.85 -4.30 17.33
CA TYR A 136 9.30 -5.06 18.49
C TYR A 136 9.67 -4.17 19.69
N TYR A 137 10.26 -3.00 19.44
CA TYR A 137 10.54 -2.01 20.47
C TYR A 137 9.23 -1.48 21.11
N TYR A 138 8.21 -1.19 20.31
CA TYR A 138 6.88 -0.73 20.78
C TYR A 138 5.91 -1.88 21.14
N ARG A 139 6.38 -3.11 21.33
CA ARG A 139 5.51 -4.29 21.53
C ARG A 139 4.60 -4.19 22.75
N GLU A 140 5.04 -3.53 23.82
CA GLU A 140 4.27 -3.38 25.05
C GLU A 140 3.03 -2.49 24.83
N ASP A 141 3.12 -1.53 23.90
CA ASP A 141 2.00 -0.68 23.48
C ASP A 141 1.08 -1.39 22.46
N ILE A 142 1.66 -2.24 21.60
CA ILE A 142 0.94 -2.94 20.53
C ILE A 142 0.12 -4.13 21.05
N MET A 143 0.66 -4.90 22.01
CA MET A 143 0.04 -6.13 22.47
C MET A 143 -1.37 -5.95 23.08
N PRO A 144 -1.64 -4.92 23.91
CA PRO A 144 -2.99 -4.64 24.41
C PRO A 144 -3.96 -4.29 23.28
N LEU A 145 -3.50 -3.52 22.28
CA LEU A 145 -4.29 -3.18 21.10
C LEU A 145 -4.67 -4.43 20.31
N LEU A 146 -3.70 -5.31 20.02
CA LEU A 146 -3.96 -6.55 19.31
C LEU A 146 -4.94 -7.46 20.06
N LYS A 147 -4.80 -7.59 21.38
CA LYS A 147 -5.76 -8.36 22.20
C LYS A 147 -7.17 -7.79 22.09
N LYS A 148 -7.32 -6.47 22.11
CA LYS A 148 -8.62 -5.81 21.94
C LYS A 148 -9.19 -6.03 20.53
N LEU A 149 -8.34 -5.96 19.50
CA LEU A 149 -8.72 -6.22 18.11
C LEU A 149 -9.05 -7.69 17.85
N MET A 150 -8.49 -8.63 18.61
CA MET A 150 -8.83 -10.05 18.51
C MET A 150 -10.09 -10.40 19.32
N ASN A 151 -10.43 -9.61 20.34
CA ASN A 151 -11.65 -9.78 21.12
C ASN A 151 -12.86 -9.04 20.48
N ILE A 152 -13.12 -9.33 19.21
CA ILE A 152 -14.27 -8.77 18.49
C ILE A 152 -15.53 -9.50 18.96
N HIS A 153 -16.59 -8.73 19.22
CA HIS A 153 -17.90 -9.29 19.54
C HIS A 153 -18.35 -10.22 18.41
N THR A 154 -18.60 -11.47 18.74
CA THR A 154 -19.19 -12.43 17.80
C THR A 154 -20.64 -12.04 17.51
N ILE A 155 -21.17 -12.54 16.39
CA ILE A 155 -22.56 -12.26 15.98
C ILE A 155 -23.49 -12.51 17.17
N LYS A 156 -24.19 -11.45 17.60
CA LYS A 156 -24.94 -11.38 18.86
C LYS A 156 -26.06 -12.42 18.95
N TYR A 157 -26.60 -12.85 17.81
CA TYR A 157 -27.74 -13.76 17.75
C TYR A 157 -27.34 -15.09 17.12
N LYS A 158 -27.74 -16.19 17.77
CA LYS A 158 -27.58 -17.53 17.24
C LYS A 158 -28.67 -17.78 16.19
N HIS A 159 -28.27 -17.99 14.95
CA HIS A 159 -29.17 -18.24 13.83
C HIS A 159 -29.62 -19.71 13.79
N SER A 160 -30.87 -19.98 13.39
CA SER A 160 -31.36 -21.36 13.24
C SER A 160 -30.70 -22.02 12.02
N LYS A 161 -30.55 -23.36 12.01
CA LYS A 161 -29.93 -24.08 10.88
C LYS A 161 -30.59 -23.78 9.53
N LEU A 162 -31.89 -23.50 9.52
CA LEU A 162 -32.65 -23.17 8.30
C LEU A 162 -32.33 -21.76 7.77
N SER A 163 -32.05 -20.80 8.66
CA SER A 163 -31.70 -19.43 8.24
C SER A 163 -30.36 -19.33 7.50
N TYR A 164 -29.48 -20.33 7.62
CA TYR A 164 -28.26 -20.41 6.80
C TYR A 164 -28.55 -20.62 5.31
N LEU A 165 -29.73 -21.15 4.94
CA LEU A 165 -30.14 -21.25 3.53
C LEU A 165 -30.41 -19.88 2.89
N LEU A 166 -30.59 -18.82 3.69
CA LEU A 166 -30.76 -17.45 3.20
C LEU A 166 -29.42 -16.77 2.89
N ILE A 167 -28.28 -17.32 3.35
CA ILE A 167 -26.96 -16.70 3.14
C ILE A 167 -26.65 -16.52 1.64
N PRO A 168 -26.79 -17.53 0.77
CA PRO A 168 -26.55 -17.35 -0.67
C PRO A 168 -27.46 -16.29 -1.28
N VAL A 169 -28.72 -16.20 -0.84
CA VAL A 169 -29.66 -15.16 -1.28
C VAL A 169 -29.17 -13.77 -0.87
N PHE A 170 -28.74 -13.60 0.39
CA PHE A 170 -28.16 -12.34 0.85
C PHE A 170 -26.86 -12.00 0.11
N MET A 171 -26.00 -12.97 -0.18
CA MET A 171 -24.78 -12.75 -0.96
C MET A 171 -25.10 -12.19 -2.35
N VAL A 172 -26.06 -12.80 -3.06
CA VAL A 172 -26.49 -12.31 -4.38
C VAL A 172 -27.12 -10.92 -4.26
N LEU A 173 -27.98 -10.68 -3.28
CA LEU A 173 -28.59 -9.36 -3.08
C LEU A 173 -27.55 -8.26 -2.80
N LEU A 174 -26.54 -8.56 -1.97
CA LEU A 174 -25.45 -7.63 -1.68
C LEU A 174 -24.58 -7.34 -2.92
N GLU A 175 -24.35 -8.34 -3.77
CA GLU A 175 -23.64 -8.15 -5.04
C GLU A 175 -24.47 -7.35 -6.06
N CYS A 176 -25.77 -7.64 -6.15
CA CYS A 176 -26.70 -6.88 -7.00
C CYS A 176 -26.80 -5.42 -6.58
N LEU A 177 -26.67 -5.11 -5.28
CA LEU A 177 -26.71 -3.74 -4.77
C LEU A 177 -25.63 -2.86 -5.40
N ASN A 178 -24.41 -3.40 -5.60
CA ASN A 178 -23.34 -2.71 -6.31
C ASN A 178 -23.74 -2.35 -7.74
N SER A 179 -24.38 -3.28 -8.45
CA SER A 179 -24.86 -3.08 -9.82
C SER A 179 -25.93 -1.98 -9.89
N VAL A 180 -26.83 -1.90 -8.90
CA VAL A 180 -27.85 -0.84 -8.82
C VAL A 180 -27.20 0.54 -8.66
N PHE A 181 -26.24 0.69 -7.75
CA PHE A 181 -25.53 1.96 -7.57
C PHE A 181 -24.76 2.38 -8.83
N ARG A 182 -24.13 1.43 -9.51
CA ARG A 182 -23.48 1.67 -10.81
C ARG A 182 -24.49 2.14 -11.87
N MET A 183 -25.66 1.52 -11.94
CA MET A 183 -26.73 1.91 -12.86
C MET A 183 -27.17 3.36 -12.62
N ILE A 184 -27.39 3.72 -11.35
CA ILE A 184 -27.77 5.09 -10.95
C ILE A 184 -26.70 6.09 -11.38
N TYR A 185 -25.43 5.78 -11.14
CA TYR A 185 -24.31 6.62 -11.58
C TYR A 185 -24.30 6.82 -13.09
N LEU A 186 -24.45 5.75 -13.88
CA LEU A 186 -24.44 5.81 -15.34
C LEU A 186 -25.62 6.62 -15.90
N ILE A 187 -26.82 6.45 -15.32
CA ILE A 187 -28.00 7.26 -15.67
C ILE A 187 -27.72 8.74 -15.40
N ALA A 188 -27.08 9.07 -14.27
CA ALA A 188 -26.78 10.45 -13.90
C ALA A 188 -25.62 11.08 -14.71
N SER A 189 -24.59 10.30 -15.05
CA SER A 189 -23.39 10.80 -15.74
C SER A 189 -23.49 10.73 -17.26
N SER A 190 -24.23 9.78 -17.81
CA SER A 190 -24.31 9.52 -19.26
C SER A 190 -25.68 8.91 -19.64
N PRO A 191 -26.77 9.71 -19.62
CA PRO A 191 -28.13 9.22 -19.82
C PRO A 191 -28.34 8.59 -21.20
N GLN A 192 -27.84 9.22 -22.27
CA GLN A 192 -27.96 8.71 -23.64
C GLN A 192 -27.29 7.35 -23.82
N HIS A 193 -26.05 7.19 -23.36
CA HIS A 193 -25.31 5.94 -23.47
C HIS A 193 -25.98 4.81 -22.67
N THR A 194 -26.53 5.14 -21.50
CA THR A 194 -27.26 4.17 -20.68
C THR A 194 -28.55 3.71 -21.35
N TRP A 195 -29.24 4.60 -22.05
CA TRP A 195 -30.44 4.27 -22.82
C TRP A 195 -30.13 3.34 -24.00
N GLU A 196 -29.00 3.54 -24.67
CA GLU A 196 -28.54 2.63 -25.74
C GLU A 196 -28.19 1.25 -25.20
N MET A 197 -27.42 1.16 -24.11
CA MET A 197 -27.12 -0.11 -23.45
C MET A 197 -28.37 -0.87 -23.00
N LEU A 198 -29.41 -0.16 -22.57
CA LEU A 198 -30.68 -0.76 -22.14
C LEU A 198 -31.48 -1.30 -23.33
N LYS A 199 -31.44 -0.65 -24.49
CA LYS A 199 -32.10 -1.15 -25.70
C LYS A 199 -31.48 -2.44 -26.22
N ASP A 200 -30.17 -2.64 -26.02
CA ASP A 200 -29.51 -3.88 -26.44
C ASP A 200 -29.83 -5.08 -25.51
N LEU A 201 -30.41 -4.82 -24.34
CA LEU A 201 -30.78 -5.83 -23.34
C LEU A 201 -32.24 -6.31 -23.46
N PHE A 202 -33.10 -5.60 -24.20
CA PHE A 202 -34.54 -5.88 -24.36
C PHE A 202 -34.94 -5.95 -25.84
#